data_AF-A0AAV9PYN1-F1
#
_entry.id   AF-A0AAV9PYN1-F1
#
_cell.length_a   1.000
_cell.length_b   1.000
_cell.length_c   1.000
_cell.angle_alpha   90.00
_cell.angle_beta   90.00
_cell.angle_gamma   90.00
#
_symmetry.space_group_name_H-M   'P 1'
#
loop_
_entity.id
_entity.type
_entity.pdbx_description
1 polymer ?
#
loop_
_entity_poly.entity_id
_entity_poly.type
_entity_poly.pdbx_seq_one_letter_code
_entity_poly.pdbx_strand_id
1 'polypeptide(L)'
;MSISRGRRLYPPFPDHKTPTFRQLSPPSEMPVLVSSLLSLTTGLTVVALTSPTIAHLFHDGSYTFLNVCGGFVDLIFAVLVALTILCRIEPTWIACNHSFPYTSQPEWNFGQSAFNFQLLVFEIFHQQWSSRFVHTVNITAEGFLWLLVIKITSGMPGLLLIVGTLIIQAISYRDMVLSACVSLITISHAAATWAILSWSPYDAIDVLNAAKIALICCSAARTVNHAFEPLPPKYHPSVTAFDEGFGETAFTLCSRNFLQSLWLMALGLVSELAAGSPGRFFNPIVYKMLWRAGYRSQVLLSVSEAKQEAVAVIEGGWHANPTTASLYSWATRNSEKLVPQLPLQDGAAFA
;
A
#
# COMPACT_ATOMS: atom_id res chain seq x y z
N MET A 1 32.59 6.93 -42.48
CA MET A 1 31.78 5.75 -42.11
C MET A 1 30.54 6.24 -41.38
N SER A 2 29.39 6.08 -42.03
CA SER A 2 28.08 6.62 -41.62
C SER A 2 27.29 5.53 -40.90
N ILE A 3 26.88 5.76 -39.65
CA ILE A 3 26.02 4.86 -38.89
C ILE A 3 24.57 5.33 -39.05
N SER A 4 23.77 4.54 -39.74
CA SER A 4 22.35 4.74 -39.99
C SER A 4 21.52 4.54 -38.72
N ARG A 5 20.61 5.49 -38.46
CA ARG A 5 19.60 5.38 -37.39
C ARG A 5 18.48 4.43 -37.82
N GLY A 6 18.30 3.34 -37.09
CA GLY A 6 17.18 2.41 -37.25
C GLY A 6 15.86 3.03 -36.77
N ARG A 7 14.85 3.01 -37.65
CA ARG A 7 13.44 3.31 -37.35
C ARG A 7 12.87 2.22 -36.43
N ARG A 8 12.15 2.61 -35.37
CA ARG A 8 11.29 1.69 -34.60
C ARG A 8 10.01 1.44 -35.39
N LEU A 9 9.68 0.16 -35.55
CA LEU A 9 8.41 -0.36 -36.04
C LEU A 9 7.54 -0.68 -34.83
N TYR A 10 6.47 0.08 -34.61
CA TYR A 10 5.30 -0.38 -33.87
C TYR A 10 4.08 -0.17 -34.77
N PRO A 11 3.23 -1.19 -34.99
CA PRO A 11 1.99 -1.01 -35.73
C PRO A 11 0.97 -0.20 -34.90
N PRO A 12 0.04 0.54 -35.55
CA PRO A 12 -1.08 1.15 -34.85
C PRO A 12 -2.06 0.08 -34.34
N PHE A 13 -2.61 0.30 -33.13
CA PHE A 13 -3.66 -0.52 -32.55
C PHE A 13 -4.97 -0.41 -33.36
N PRO A 14 -5.78 -1.48 -33.47
CA PRO A 14 -7.02 -1.47 -34.23
C PRO A 14 -8.17 -0.75 -33.51
N ASP A 15 -9.01 -0.06 -34.29
CA ASP A 15 -10.24 0.60 -33.88
C ASP A 15 -11.29 -0.40 -33.34
N HIS A 16 -11.58 -0.30 -32.04
CA HIS A 16 -12.74 -0.97 -31.45
C HIS A 16 -13.99 -0.09 -31.57
N LYS A 17 -14.90 -0.50 -32.46
CA LYS A 17 -16.27 0.04 -32.55
C LYS A 17 -17.00 -0.14 -31.21
N THR A 18 -17.47 0.97 -30.63
CA THR A 18 -18.22 0.99 -29.37
C THR A 18 -19.71 0.70 -29.61
N PRO A 19 -20.36 -0.16 -28.81
CA PRO A 19 -21.80 -0.32 -28.84
C PRO A 19 -22.50 0.85 -28.12
N THR A 20 -23.58 1.35 -28.71
CA THR A 20 -24.52 2.31 -28.10
C THR A 20 -25.24 1.68 -26.91
N PHE A 21 -24.93 2.15 -25.70
CA PHE A 21 -25.75 1.94 -24.50
C PHE A 21 -26.19 3.29 -23.95
N ARG A 22 -27.51 3.43 -23.71
CA ARG A 22 -28.11 4.53 -22.96
C ARG A 22 -27.38 4.69 -21.63
N GLN A 23 -26.70 5.82 -21.45
CA GLN A 23 -26.17 6.22 -20.15
C GLN A 23 -27.32 6.68 -19.25
N LEU A 24 -27.54 5.93 -18.17
CA LEU A 24 -28.09 6.47 -16.94
C LEU A 24 -27.03 7.41 -16.34
N SER A 25 -27.46 8.59 -15.90
CA SER A 25 -26.61 9.58 -15.23
C SER A 25 -25.91 8.96 -14.02
N PRO A 26 -24.59 9.15 -13.83
CA PRO A 26 -23.92 8.73 -12.60
C PRO A 26 -24.43 9.55 -11.40
N PRO A 27 -24.43 8.96 -10.20
CA PRO A 27 -24.88 9.64 -8.99
C PRO A 27 -23.95 10.81 -8.67
N SER A 28 -24.55 11.91 -8.24
CA SER A 28 -23.92 13.12 -7.72
C SER A 28 -22.77 12.79 -6.76
N GLU A 29 -21.63 13.46 -6.95
CA GLU A 29 -20.47 13.44 -6.06
C GLU A 29 -20.93 13.57 -4.59
N MET A 30 -20.72 12.54 -3.78
CA MET A 30 -20.76 12.75 -2.34
C MET A 30 -19.60 13.69 -2.00
N PRO A 31 -19.83 14.77 -1.23
CA PRO A 31 -18.72 15.61 -0.78
C PRO A 31 -17.69 14.72 -0.06
N VAL A 32 -16.40 14.88 -0.34
CA VAL A 32 -15.29 14.12 0.30
C VAL A 32 -15.46 14.02 1.83
N LEU A 33 -16.05 15.05 2.44
CA LEU A 33 -16.43 15.07 3.85
C LEU A 33 -17.37 13.91 4.25
N VAL A 34 -18.44 13.66 3.49
CA VAL A 34 -19.41 12.58 3.75
C VAL A 34 -18.73 11.22 3.62
N SER A 35 -17.97 11.01 2.55
CA SER A 35 -17.15 9.81 2.33
C SER A 35 -16.17 9.57 3.49
N SER A 36 -15.51 10.63 3.96
CA SER A 36 -14.57 10.58 5.09
C SER A 36 -15.27 10.23 6.40
N LEU A 37 -16.39 10.89 6.71
CA LEU A 37 -17.17 10.59 7.92
C LEU A 37 -17.70 9.16 7.93
N LEU A 38 -18.18 8.66 6.79
CA LEU A 38 -18.64 7.28 6.64
C LEU A 38 -17.51 6.28 6.87
N SER A 39 -16.35 6.51 6.26
CA SER A 39 -15.18 5.65 6.42
C SER A 39 -14.67 5.64 7.88
N LEU A 40 -14.62 6.80 8.54
CA LEU A 40 -14.17 6.93 9.92
C LEU A 40 -15.14 6.25 10.88
N THR A 41 -16.44 6.46 10.68
CA THR A 41 -17.49 5.79 11.46
C THR A 41 -17.39 4.27 11.32
N THR A 42 -17.14 3.79 10.10
CA THR A 42 -16.93 2.36 9.85
C THR A 42 -15.69 1.83 10.57
N GLY A 43 -14.55 2.52 10.46
CA GLY A 43 -13.31 2.14 11.15
C GLY A 43 -13.48 2.10 12.67
N LEU A 44 -14.09 3.13 13.25
CA LEU A 44 -14.39 3.20 14.68
C LEU A 44 -15.33 2.07 15.12
N THR A 45 -16.36 1.78 14.33
CA THR A 45 -17.32 0.69 14.61
C THR A 45 -16.61 -0.67 14.61
N VAL A 46 -15.77 -0.94 13.60
CA VAL A 46 -15.00 -2.19 13.54
C VAL A 46 -14.14 -2.35 14.80
N VAL A 47 -13.41 -1.31 15.20
CA VAL A 47 -12.55 -1.35 16.38
C VAL A 47 -13.37 -1.51 17.67
N ALA A 48 -14.46 -0.76 17.84
CA ALA A 48 -15.31 -0.85 19.02
C ALA A 48 -15.92 -2.25 19.19
N LEU A 49 -16.25 -2.93 18.09
CA LEU A 49 -16.84 -4.28 18.11
C LEU A 49 -15.80 -5.39 18.26
N THR A 50 -14.54 -5.16 17.89
CA THR A 50 -13.54 -6.22 17.79
C THR A 50 -12.36 -6.08 18.73
N SER A 51 -12.08 -4.90 19.31
CA SER A 51 -10.92 -4.71 20.17
C SER A 51 -11.12 -5.28 21.58
N PRO A 52 -10.34 -6.32 21.98
CA PRO A 52 -10.33 -6.79 23.37
C PRO A 52 -9.79 -5.73 24.34
N THR A 53 -8.91 -4.83 23.88
CA THR A 53 -8.35 -3.76 24.72
C THR A 53 -9.39 -2.70 25.07
N ILE A 54 -10.20 -2.28 24.10
CA ILE A 54 -11.29 -1.34 24.35
C ILE A 54 -12.32 -1.96 25.30
N ALA A 55 -12.70 -3.23 25.07
CA ALA A 55 -13.57 -3.96 25.97
C ALA A 55 -12.99 -4.03 27.40
N HIS A 56 -11.71 -4.38 27.54
CA HIS A 56 -11.03 -4.47 28.83
C HIS A 56 -10.95 -3.12 29.56
N LEU A 57 -10.68 -2.02 28.85
CA LEU A 57 -10.66 -0.66 29.43
C LEU A 57 -12.03 -0.25 29.97
N PHE A 58 -13.12 -0.52 29.23
CA PHE A 58 -14.46 -0.09 29.61
C PHE A 58 -15.16 -1.01 30.61
N HIS A 59 -14.95 -2.33 30.53
CA HIS A 59 -15.63 -3.31 31.37
C HIS A 59 -14.87 -3.59 32.68
N ASP A 60 -13.55 -3.70 32.63
CA ASP A 60 -12.74 -4.14 33.78
C ASP A 60 -12.06 -2.98 34.52
N GLY A 61 -12.07 -1.77 33.94
CA GLY A 61 -11.53 -0.56 34.57
C GLY A 61 -10.01 -0.57 34.79
N SER A 62 -9.27 -1.40 34.04
CA SER A 62 -7.81 -1.56 34.18
C SER A 62 -7.03 -0.51 33.37
N TYR A 63 -6.85 0.67 33.96
CA TYR A 63 -6.18 1.83 33.35
C TYR A 63 -4.65 1.80 33.53
N THR A 64 -3.99 0.70 33.21
CA THR A 64 -2.52 0.67 33.15
C THR A 64 -2.02 1.51 31.97
N PHE A 65 -0.79 2.03 32.06
CA PHE A 65 -0.17 2.77 30.96
C PHE A 65 -0.19 1.97 29.65
N LEU A 66 0.12 0.68 29.73
CA LEU A 66 0.12 -0.24 28.59
C LEU A 66 -1.28 -0.37 27.95
N ASN A 67 -2.34 -0.49 28.75
CA ASN A 67 -3.72 -0.61 28.25
C ASN A 67 -4.20 0.70 27.62
N VAL A 68 -3.89 1.84 28.24
CA VAL A 68 -4.23 3.17 27.70
C VAL A 68 -3.52 3.40 26.36
N CYS A 69 -2.22 3.13 26.28
CA CYS A 69 -1.48 3.18 25.02
C CYS A 69 -2.06 2.22 23.97
N GLY A 70 -2.39 0.98 24.37
CA GLY A 70 -3.04 0.01 23.52
C GLY A 70 -4.38 0.49 22.95
N GLY A 71 -5.18 1.20 23.75
CA GLY A 71 -6.44 1.81 23.30
C GLY A 71 -6.23 2.97 22.32
N PHE A 72 -5.18 3.78 22.49
CA PHE A 72 -4.80 4.78 21.49
C PHE A 72 -4.38 4.13 20.16
N VAL A 73 -3.66 3.02 20.20
CA VAL A 73 -3.31 2.28 18.97
C VAL A 73 -4.55 1.74 18.27
N ASP A 74 -5.57 1.31 19.00
CA ASP A 74 -6.84 0.89 18.39
C ASP A 74 -7.53 2.02 17.62
N LEU A 75 -7.43 3.28 18.08
CA LEU A 75 -7.90 4.42 17.30
C LEU A 75 -7.10 4.61 16.01
N ILE A 76 -5.79 4.35 16.01
CA ILE A 76 -4.97 4.37 14.79
C ILE A 76 -5.40 3.25 13.83
N PHE A 77 -5.73 2.06 14.33
CA PHE A 77 -6.30 0.99 13.52
C PHE A 77 -7.65 1.37 12.92
N ALA A 78 -8.50 2.11 13.63
CA ALA A 78 -9.73 2.65 13.07
C ALA A 78 -9.45 3.60 11.89
N VAL A 79 -8.45 4.48 12.03
CA VAL A 79 -8.00 5.36 10.94
C VAL A 79 -7.44 4.58 9.76
N LEU A 80 -6.70 3.50 10.00
CA LEU A 80 -6.21 2.59 8.95
C LEU A 80 -7.34 1.97 8.14
N VAL A 81 -8.37 1.46 8.81
CA VAL A 81 -9.56 0.92 8.14
C VAL A 81 -10.27 2.01 7.34
N ALA A 82 -10.46 3.20 7.95
CA ALA A 82 -11.07 4.35 7.28
C ALA A 82 -10.30 4.77 6.03
N LEU A 83 -8.97 4.87 6.12
CA LEU A 83 -8.11 5.22 4.99
C LEU A 83 -8.20 4.17 3.89
N THR A 84 -8.22 2.88 4.22
CA THR A 84 -8.36 1.80 3.24
C THR A 84 -9.70 1.88 2.49
N ILE A 85 -10.77 2.26 3.18
CA ILE A 85 -12.08 2.51 2.55
C ILE A 85 -12.00 3.76 1.66
N LEU A 86 -11.46 4.87 2.17
CA LEU A 86 -11.29 6.13 1.45
C LEU A 86 -10.49 5.96 0.17
N CYS A 87 -9.43 5.16 0.18
CA CYS A 87 -8.66 4.84 -1.01
C CYS A 87 -9.52 4.23 -2.12
N ARG A 88 -10.65 3.59 -1.81
CA ARG A 88 -11.58 3.05 -2.83
C ARG A 88 -12.63 4.05 -3.28
N ILE A 89 -13.16 4.85 -2.36
CA ILE A 89 -14.28 5.75 -2.64
C ILE A 89 -13.83 7.13 -3.13
N GLU A 90 -12.68 7.63 -2.68
CA GLU A 90 -12.13 8.95 -3.00
C GLU A 90 -10.69 8.87 -3.52
N PRO A 91 -10.40 8.07 -4.56
CA PRO A 91 -9.02 7.84 -4.98
C PRO A 91 -8.35 9.13 -5.47
N THR A 92 -9.02 9.95 -6.28
CA THR A 92 -8.43 11.20 -6.77
C THR A 92 -7.96 12.11 -5.63
N TRP A 93 -8.71 12.17 -4.52
CA TRP A 93 -8.28 12.92 -3.34
C TRP A 93 -7.01 12.34 -2.71
N ILE A 94 -6.89 11.02 -2.56
CA ILE A 94 -5.68 10.44 -1.97
C ILE A 94 -4.47 10.60 -2.91
N ALA A 95 -4.66 10.52 -4.23
CA ALA A 95 -3.59 10.76 -5.21
C ALA A 95 -3.01 12.19 -5.17
N CYS A 96 -3.74 13.15 -4.61
CA CYS A 96 -3.25 14.52 -4.39
C CYS A 96 -2.28 14.63 -3.20
N ASN A 97 -2.15 13.60 -2.37
CA ASN A 97 -1.45 13.68 -1.07
C ASN A 97 -0.06 12.99 -1.06
N HIS A 98 0.67 12.99 -2.18
CA HIS A 98 1.98 12.28 -2.29
C HIS A 98 1.92 10.85 -1.73
N SER A 99 0.78 10.18 -1.92
CA SER A 99 0.46 8.90 -1.30
C SER A 99 0.42 7.81 -2.35
N PHE A 100 0.60 6.58 -1.89
CA PHE A 100 0.60 5.37 -2.70
C PHE A 100 -0.63 4.51 -2.41
N PRO A 101 -1.84 4.93 -2.82
CA PRO A 101 -3.01 4.64 -2.01
C PRO A 101 -3.72 3.33 -2.36
N TYR A 102 -3.31 2.63 -3.41
CA TYR A 102 -4.16 1.61 -4.05
C TYR A 102 -3.68 0.20 -3.91
N THR A 103 -2.67 -0.02 -3.10
CA THR A 103 -2.01 -1.32 -3.13
C THR A 103 -2.66 -2.34 -2.22
N SER A 104 -3.55 -1.91 -1.33
CA SER A 104 -4.38 -2.79 -0.50
C SER A 104 -5.55 -3.46 -1.27
N GLN A 105 -5.76 -3.16 -2.56
CA GLN A 105 -6.82 -3.84 -3.31
C GLN A 105 -6.42 -5.28 -3.67
N PRO A 106 -7.33 -6.26 -3.68
CA PRO A 106 -7.00 -7.67 -3.91
C PRO A 106 -6.22 -7.92 -5.21
N GLU A 107 -6.54 -7.24 -6.29
CA GLU A 107 -5.86 -7.35 -7.59
C GLU A 107 -4.38 -6.99 -7.55
N TRP A 108 -3.94 -6.20 -6.56
CA TRP A 108 -2.54 -5.82 -6.34
C TRP A 108 -1.85 -6.69 -5.28
N ASN A 109 -2.54 -7.72 -4.79
CA ASN A 109 -2.02 -8.67 -3.80
C ASN A 109 -1.97 -10.11 -4.30
N PHE A 110 -2.79 -10.50 -5.28
CA PHE A 110 -2.84 -11.85 -5.84
C PHE A 110 -2.36 -11.92 -7.30
N GLY A 111 -1.62 -12.97 -7.64
CA GLY A 111 -1.14 -13.22 -8.99
C GLY A 111 0.27 -12.71 -9.27
N GLN A 112 0.85 -13.19 -10.38
CA GLN A 112 2.18 -12.82 -10.86
C GLN A 112 2.34 -11.29 -11.06
N SER A 113 1.35 -10.65 -11.70
CA SER A 113 1.37 -9.20 -11.95
C SER A 113 1.38 -8.39 -10.66
N ALA A 114 0.61 -8.82 -9.65
CA ALA A 114 0.61 -8.21 -8.32
C ALA A 114 1.97 -8.35 -7.63
N PHE A 115 2.59 -9.52 -7.71
CA PHE A 115 3.93 -9.71 -7.15
C PHE A 115 4.96 -8.79 -7.82
N ASN A 116 5.01 -8.79 -9.15
CA ASN A 116 5.95 -7.96 -9.91
C ASN A 116 5.77 -6.48 -9.58
N PHE A 117 4.52 -6.05 -9.44
CA PHE A 117 4.19 -4.71 -9.00
C PHE A 117 4.71 -4.42 -7.58
N GLN A 118 4.46 -5.29 -6.60
CA GLN A 118 4.98 -5.09 -5.25
C GLN A 118 6.51 -5.05 -5.20
N LEU A 119 7.18 -5.87 -6.01
CA LEU A 119 8.63 -5.85 -6.16
C LEU A 119 9.12 -4.53 -6.77
N LEU A 120 8.49 -4.07 -7.85
CA LEU A 120 8.79 -2.79 -8.49
C LEU A 120 8.62 -1.62 -7.52
N VAL A 121 7.49 -1.57 -6.82
CA VAL A 121 7.21 -0.54 -5.80
C VAL A 121 8.25 -0.57 -4.68
N PHE A 122 8.60 -1.76 -4.21
CA PHE A 122 9.68 -1.89 -3.23
C PHE A 122 10.97 -1.29 -3.79
N GLU A 123 11.31 -1.56 -5.04
CA GLU A 123 12.52 -0.98 -5.64
C GLU A 123 12.41 0.51 -5.91
N ILE A 124 11.22 1.10 -6.16
CA ILE A 124 10.99 2.54 -6.34
C ILE A 124 11.23 3.30 -5.03
N PHE A 125 10.57 2.88 -3.95
CA PHE A 125 10.53 3.66 -2.71
C PHE A 125 11.70 3.42 -1.77
N HIS A 126 12.52 2.39 -1.99
CA HIS A 126 13.60 2.03 -1.07
C HIS A 126 14.96 2.16 -1.76
N GLN A 127 15.34 3.38 -2.13
CA GLN A 127 16.61 3.62 -2.82
C GLN A 127 17.80 3.49 -1.88
N GLN A 128 17.64 3.98 -0.64
CA GLN A 128 18.72 4.03 0.32
C GLN A 128 18.91 2.68 1.04
N TRP A 129 20.16 2.37 1.41
CA TRP A 129 20.45 1.15 2.15
C TRP A 129 19.76 1.12 3.52
N SER A 130 19.72 2.25 4.22
CA SER A 130 18.98 2.43 5.48
C SER A 130 17.50 2.08 5.30
N SER A 131 16.87 2.63 4.26
CA SER A 131 15.47 2.34 3.91
C SER A 131 15.24 0.85 3.69
N ARG A 132 16.07 0.23 2.85
CA ARG A 132 15.99 -1.22 2.57
C ARG A 132 16.15 -2.05 3.85
N PHE A 133 17.08 -1.67 4.73
CA PHE A 133 17.33 -2.38 5.97
C PHE A 133 16.15 -2.26 6.95
N VAL A 134 15.71 -1.03 7.25
CA VAL A 134 14.59 -0.75 8.15
C VAL A 134 13.33 -1.47 7.67
N HIS A 135 13.02 -1.39 6.38
CA HIS A 135 11.84 -2.06 5.82
C HIS A 135 11.94 -3.58 5.87
N THR A 136 13.12 -4.15 5.58
CA THR A 136 13.32 -5.60 5.65
C THR A 136 13.09 -6.12 7.07
N VAL A 137 13.68 -5.45 8.07
CA VAL A 137 13.57 -5.86 9.47
C VAL A 137 12.15 -5.66 9.98
N ASN A 138 11.58 -4.46 9.78
CA ASN A 138 10.26 -4.11 10.30
C ASN A 138 9.16 -4.96 9.67
N ILE A 139 9.11 -5.11 8.34
CA ILE A 139 8.06 -5.91 7.68
C ILE A 139 8.13 -7.38 8.12
N THR A 140 9.34 -7.92 8.32
CA THR A 140 9.50 -9.29 8.83
C THR A 140 8.92 -9.42 10.24
N ALA A 141 9.25 -8.46 11.13
CA ALA A 141 8.71 -8.43 12.49
C ALA A 141 7.19 -8.23 12.51
N GLU A 142 6.67 -7.32 11.69
CA GLU A 142 5.23 -7.04 11.55
C GLU A 142 4.46 -8.27 11.06
N GLY A 143 5.03 -9.03 10.13
CA GLY A 143 4.46 -10.31 9.69
C GLY A 143 4.22 -11.28 10.84
N PHE A 144 5.05 -11.27 11.88
CA PHE A 144 4.83 -12.03 13.11
C PHE A 144 3.87 -11.32 14.08
N LEU A 145 4.07 -10.02 14.33
CA LEU A 145 3.25 -9.23 15.27
C LEU A 145 1.77 -9.21 14.89
N TRP A 146 1.44 -9.12 13.59
CA TRP A 146 0.07 -9.19 13.13
C TRP A 146 -0.58 -10.55 13.40
N LEU A 147 0.17 -11.66 13.32
CA LEU A 147 -0.39 -12.97 13.66
C LEU A 147 -0.68 -13.09 15.15
N LEU A 148 0.14 -12.49 16.03
CA LEU A 148 -0.16 -12.35 17.46
C LEU A 148 -1.46 -11.57 17.67
N VAL A 149 -1.58 -10.39 17.06
CA VAL A 149 -2.80 -9.55 17.16
C VAL A 149 -4.03 -10.34 16.70
N ILE A 150 -3.97 -10.99 15.53
CA ILE A 150 -5.10 -11.76 14.98
C ILE A 150 -5.44 -12.96 15.87
N LYS A 151 -4.44 -13.68 16.39
CA LYS A 151 -4.66 -14.85 17.24
C LYS A 151 -5.32 -14.48 18.57
N ILE A 152 -4.94 -13.37 19.19
CA ILE A 152 -5.54 -12.92 20.45
C ILE A 152 -6.95 -12.36 20.20
N THR A 153 -7.13 -11.56 19.15
CA THR A 153 -8.43 -10.92 18.84
C THR A 153 -9.47 -11.89 18.28
N SER A 154 -9.06 -12.84 17.43
CA SER A 154 -9.98 -13.70 16.66
C SER A 154 -9.76 -15.20 16.89
N GLY A 155 -8.92 -15.57 17.85
CA GLY A 155 -8.68 -16.96 18.23
C GLY A 155 -7.98 -17.79 17.15
N MET A 156 -8.05 -19.12 17.30
CA MET A 156 -7.52 -20.04 16.29
C MET A 156 -8.19 -19.91 14.91
N PRO A 157 -9.52 -19.70 14.80
CA PRO A 157 -10.17 -19.55 13.49
C PRO A 157 -9.60 -18.38 12.68
N GLY A 158 -9.40 -17.21 13.32
CA GLY A 158 -8.79 -16.05 12.66
C GLY A 158 -7.35 -16.33 12.20
N LEU A 159 -6.55 -16.97 13.06
CA LEU A 159 -5.17 -17.34 12.71
C LEU A 159 -5.11 -18.32 11.52
N LEU A 160 -5.96 -19.35 11.51
CA LEU A 160 -6.00 -20.32 10.41
C LEU A 160 -6.47 -19.67 9.10
N LEU A 161 -7.47 -18.78 9.17
CA LEU A 161 -7.97 -18.06 8.01
C LEU A 161 -6.90 -17.17 7.39
N ILE A 162 -6.18 -16.38 8.20
CA ILE A 162 -5.15 -15.49 7.67
C ILE A 162 -3.97 -16.30 7.11
N VAL A 163 -3.50 -17.33 7.82
CA VAL A 163 -2.41 -18.20 7.32
C VAL A 163 -2.80 -18.87 6.00
N GLY A 164 -4.00 -19.42 5.90
CA GLY A 164 -4.51 -20.01 4.67
C GLY A 164 -4.56 -19.01 3.52
N THR A 165 -5.02 -17.78 3.79
CA THR A 165 -5.07 -16.71 2.79
C THR A 165 -3.67 -16.31 2.30
N LEU A 166 -2.69 -16.21 3.20
CA LEU A 166 -1.29 -15.90 2.85
C LEU A 166 -0.64 -17.01 2.02
N ILE A 167 -0.95 -18.28 2.32
CA ILE A 167 -0.48 -19.41 1.52
C ILE A 167 -1.10 -19.38 0.11
N ILE A 168 -2.42 -19.15 0.02
CA ILE A 168 -3.11 -19.01 -1.27
C ILE A 168 -2.50 -17.85 -2.07
N GLN A 169 -2.23 -16.73 -1.40
CA GLN A 169 -1.58 -15.58 -2.02
C GLN A 169 -0.19 -15.95 -2.56
N ALA A 170 0.65 -16.63 -1.76
CA ALA A 170 1.97 -17.06 -2.19
C ALA A 170 1.91 -17.97 -3.42
N ILE A 171 1.03 -18.99 -3.39
CA ILE A 171 0.80 -19.92 -4.51
C ILE A 171 0.33 -19.17 -5.77
N SER A 172 -0.48 -18.13 -5.61
CA SER A 172 -1.02 -17.36 -6.74
C SER A 172 0.08 -16.68 -7.60
N TYR A 173 1.29 -16.51 -7.08
CA TYR A 173 2.42 -15.95 -7.83
C TYR A 173 2.98 -16.89 -8.89
N ARG A 174 2.58 -18.17 -8.88
CA ARG A 174 3.01 -19.22 -9.82
C ARG A 174 4.50 -19.55 -9.77
N ASP A 175 5.18 -19.13 -8.70
CA ASP A 175 6.57 -19.47 -8.42
C ASP A 175 6.63 -20.45 -7.24
N MET A 176 6.89 -21.72 -7.52
CA MET A 176 6.82 -22.78 -6.51
C MET A 176 7.85 -22.64 -5.39
N VAL A 177 9.06 -22.15 -5.71
CA VAL A 177 10.14 -22.02 -4.72
C VAL A 177 9.82 -20.88 -3.77
N LEU A 178 9.46 -19.71 -4.31
CA LEU A 178 9.01 -18.58 -3.50
C LEU A 178 7.78 -18.95 -2.66
N SER A 179 6.80 -19.63 -3.27
CA SER A 179 5.57 -20.06 -2.58
C SER A 179 5.88 -20.95 -1.39
N ALA A 180 6.77 -21.93 -1.56
CA ALA A 180 7.19 -22.83 -0.49
C ALA A 180 7.90 -22.05 0.63
N CYS A 181 8.85 -21.17 0.30
CA CYS A 181 9.57 -20.37 1.29
C CYS A 181 8.65 -19.44 2.08
N VAL A 182 7.78 -18.69 1.41
CA VAL A 182 6.81 -17.79 2.06
C VAL A 182 5.85 -18.58 2.94
N SER A 183 5.34 -19.72 2.46
CA SER A 183 4.43 -20.58 3.23
C SER A 183 5.11 -21.14 4.47
N LEU A 184 6.35 -21.63 4.35
CA LEU A 184 7.12 -22.15 5.47
C LEU A 184 7.34 -21.07 6.54
N ILE A 185 7.78 -19.86 6.15
CA ILE A 185 7.99 -18.78 7.11
C ILE A 185 6.67 -18.36 7.77
N THR A 186 5.58 -18.28 7.00
CA THR A 186 4.25 -17.96 7.53
C THR A 186 3.79 -18.99 8.56
N ILE A 187 3.97 -20.29 8.26
CA ILE A 187 3.66 -21.38 9.19
C ILE A 187 4.57 -21.31 10.43
N SER A 188 5.86 -21.00 10.26
CA SER A 188 6.78 -20.82 11.38
C SER A 188 6.38 -19.65 12.28
N HIS A 189 5.97 -18.50 11.72
CA HIS A 189 5.45 -17.38 12.50
C HIS A 189 4.14 -17.73 13.22
N ALA A 190 3.25 -18.48 12.59
CA ALA A 190 2.01 -18.94 13.23
C ALA A 190 2.27 -19.94 14.37
N ALA A 191 3.22 -20.86 14.19
CA ALA A 191 3.65 -21.79 15.22
C ALA A 191 4.33 -21.06 16.39
N ALA A 192 5.20 -20.08 16.10
CA ALA A 192 5.82 -19.23 17.12
C ALA A 192 4.77 -18.41 17.89
N THR A 193 3.77 -17.86 17.19
CA THR A 193 2.64 -17.14 17.78
C THR A 193 1.90 -18.03 18.78
N TRP A 194 1.58 -19.26 18.37
CA TRP A 194 0.92 -20.23 19.25
C TRP A 194 1.80 -20.58 20.46
N ALA A 195 3.08 -20.90 20.24
CA ALA A 195 4.01 -21.28 21.32
C ALA A 195 4.21 -20.15 22.35
N ILE A 196 4.39 -18.90 21.88
CA ILE A 196 4.52 -17.73 22.74
C ILE A 196 3.27 -17.55 23.59
N LEU A 197 2.08 -17.67 23.03
CA LEU A 197 0.85 -17.51 23.82
C LEU A 197 0.57 -18.70 24.74
N SER A 198 1.00 -19.91 24.38
CA SER A 198 0.83 -21.10 25.23
C SER A 198 1.80 -21.15 26.41
N TRP A 199 2.96 -20.50 26.31
CA TRP A 199 4.00 -20.53 27.35
C TRP A 199 4.32 -19.16 27.96
N SER A 200 3.63 -18.10 27.52
CA SER A 200 3.81 -16.76 28.07
C SER A 200 3.31 -16.72 29.52
N PRO A 201 4.13 -16.21 30.47
CA PRO A 201 3.67 -15.92 31.82
C PRO A 201 2.86 -14.60 31.90
N TYR A 202 2.81 -13.84 30.81
CA TYR A 202 2.09 -12.56 30.73
C TYR A 202 0.65 -12.75 30.27
N ASP A 203 -0.23 -11.88 30.78
CA ASP A 203 -1.63 -11.83 30.37
C ASP A 203 -1.76 -11.54 28.87
N ALA A 204 -2.72 -12.21 28.22
CA ALA A 204 -2.92 -12.09 26.78
C ALA A 204 -3.19 -10.64 26.34
N ILE A 205 -3.81 -9.82 27.21
CA ILE A 205 -4.09 -8.42 26.92
C ILE A 205 -2.82 -7.56 26.90
N ASP A 206 -1.88 -7.82 27.79
CA ASP A 206 -0.59 -7.13 27.82
C ASP A 206 0.25 -7.49 26.60
N VAL A 207 0.27 -8.77 26.23
CA VAL A 207 0.93 -9.24 25.00
C VAL A 207 0.32 -8.59 23.76
N LEU A 208 -1.01 -8.49 23.70
CA LEU A 208 -1.72 -7.81 22.61
C LEU A 208 -1.32 -6.33 22.51
N ASN A 209 -1.36 -5.61 23.63
CA ASN A 209 -1.04 -4.18 23.67
C ASN A 209 0.42 -3.91 23.32
N ALA A 210 1.35 -4.73 23.81
CA ALA A 210 2.75 -4.67 23.45
C ALA A 210 2.95 -4.92 21.94
N ALA A 211 2.27 -5.91 21.35
CA ALA A 211 2.35 -6.20 19.93
C ALA A 211 1.81 -5.05 19.07
N LYS A 212 0.68 -4.45 19.46
CA LYS A 212 0.09 -3.27 18.80
C LYS A 212 1.02 -2.07 18.83
N ILE A 213 1.60 -1.76 20.00
CA ILE A 213 2.56 -0.65 20.13
C ILE A 213 3.79 -0.91 19.26
N ALA A 214 4.31 -2.15 19.25
CA ALA A 214 5.44 -2.52 18.40
C ALA A 214 5.13 -2.33 16.90
N LEU A 215 3.93 -2.68 16.43
CA LEU A 215 3.49 -2.42 15.04
C LEU A 215 3.55 -0.91 14.71
N ILE A 216 3.08 -0.06 15.62
CA ILE A 216 3.13 1.40 15.43
C ILE A 216 4.57 1.90 15.44
N CYS A 217 5.44 1.39 16.31
CA CYS A 217 6.86 1.74 16.31
C CYS A 217 7.55 1.34 15.00
N CYS A 218 7.27 0.14 14.47
CA CYS A 218 7.78 -0.32 13.18
C CYS A 218 7.32 0.59 12.03
N SER A 219 6.04 0.98 12.03
CA SER A 219 5.46 1.89 11.04
C SER A 219 6.09 3.28 11.13
N ALA A 220 6.17 3.86 12.34
CA ALA A 220 6.79 5.16 12.57
C ALA A 220 8.26 5.20 12.15
N ALA A 221 9.03 4.15 12.43
CA ALA A 221 10.42 4.05 11.99
C ALA A 221 10.55 4.07 10.45
N ARG A 222 9.64 3.39 9.74
CA ARG A 222 9.60 3.44 8.26
C ARG A 222 9.17 4.81 7.75
N THR A 223 8.14 5.42 8.33
CA THR A 223 7.68 6.75 7.93
C THR A 223 8.76 7.81 8.12
N VAL A 224 9.47 7.78 9.25
CA VAL A 224 10.62 8.68 9.50
C VAL A 224 11.73 8.42 8.50
N ASN A 225 12.03 7.16 8.16
CA ASN A 225 13.03 6.86 7.15
C ASN A 225 12.62 7.39 5.76
N HIS A 226 11.35 7.23 5.37
CA HIS A 226 10.82 7.78 4.12
C HIS A 226 10.84 9.31 4.06
N ALA A 227 10.95 10.00 5.21
CA ALA A 227 11.05 11.45 5.21
C ALA A 227 12.33 11.97 4.50
N PHE A 228 13.33 11.10 4.34
CA PHE A 228 14.59 11.38 3.64
C PHE A 228 14.60 10.90 2.18
N GLU A 229 13.52 10.27 1.71
CA GLU A 229 13.37 9.82 0.33
C GLU A 229 12.54 10.84 -0.48
N PRO A 230 12.77 10.94 -1.80
CA PRO A 230 11.99 11.83 -2.66
C PRO A 230 10.50 11.52 -2.57
N LEU A 231 9.67 12.56 -2.45
CA LEU A 231 8.23 12.37 -2.44
C LEU A 231 7.75 11.88 -3.81
N PRO A 232 6.79 10.95 -3.86
CA PRO A 232 6.19 10.50 -5.10
C PRO A 232 5.49 11.64 -5.85
N PRO A 233 5.40 11.57 -7.19
CA PRO A 233 4.62 12.50 -8.00
C PRO A 233 3.18 12.60 -7.48
N LYS A 234 2.71 13.81 -7.18
CA LYS A 234 1.30 14.04 -6.80
C LYS A 234 0.45 14.29 -8.03
N TYR A 235 -0.84 13.97 -7.91
CA TYR A 235 -1.83 14.35 -8.89
C TYR A 235 -2.28 15.80 -8.70
N HIS A 236 -2.45 16.54 -9.80
CA HIS A 236 -2.99 17.88 -9.82
C HIS A 236 -4.32 17.90 -10.57
N PRO A 237 -5.46 17.98 -9.87
CA PRO A 237 -6.78 17.99 -10.51
C PRO A 237 -6.97 19.14 -11.50
N SER A 238 -6.32 20.29 -11.28
CA SER A 238 -6.45 21.48 -12.12
C SER A 238 -5.89 21.32 -13.54
N VAL A 239 -4.88 20.45 -13.70
CA VAL A 239 -4.24 20.16 -15.00
C VAL A 239 -4.42 18.69 -15.40
N THR A 240 -5.19 17.94 -14.61
CA THR A 240 -5.48 16.52 -14.79
C THR A 240 -4.24 15.64 -15.01
N ALA A 241 -3.11 16.00 -14.40
CA ALA A 241 -1.83 15.34 -14.62
C ALA A 241 -1.07 15.10 -13.31
N PHE A 242 -0.18 14.12 -13.31
CA PHE A 242 0.82 13.92 -12.25
C PHE A 242 2.04 14.82 -12.49
N ASP A 243 2.81 15.07 -11.43
CA ASP A 243 4.16 15.61 -11.60
C ASP A 243 5.00 14.71 -12.53
N GLU A 244 5.90 15.32 -13.29
CA GLU A 244 6.74 14.61 -14.27
C GLU A 244 7.75 13.64 -13.64
N GLY A 245 8.02 13.78 -12.33
CA GLY A 245 9.00 12.95 -11.63
C GLY A 245 8.88 13.06 -10.12
N PHE A 246 9.74 12.33 -9.42
CA PHE A 246 9.80 12.37 -7.96
C PHE A 246 10.36 13.71 -7.49
N GLY A 247 9.75 14.27 -6.44
CA GLY A 247 9.95 15.65 -6.01
C GLY A 247 10.99 15.83 -4.89
N GLU A 248 10.81 16.91 -4.13
CA GLU A 248 11.61 17.18 -2.93
C GLU A 248 11.39 16.12 -1.84
N THR A 249 12.29 16.06 -0.85
CA THR A 249 12.10 15.17 0.32
C THR A 249 11.10 15.76 1.30
N ALA A 250 10.42 14.90 2.07
CA ALA A 250 9.47 15.36 3.09
C ALA A 250 10.14 16.25 4.17
N PHE A 251 11.43 15.99 4.46
CA PHE A 251 12.24 16.84 5.33
C PHE A 251 12.39 18.26 4.79
N THR A 252 12.66 18.40 3.49
CA THR A 252 12.75 19.71 2.83
C THR A 252 11.40 20.43 2.87
N LEU A 253 10.32 19.71 2.57
CA LEU A 253 8.96 20.23 2.67
C LEU A 253 8.63 20.73 4.09
N CYS A 254 9.12 20.06 5.14
CA CYS A 254 8.86 20.44 6.53
C CYS A 254 9.38 21.83 6.87
N SER A 255 10.53 22.22 6.30
CA SER A 255 11.11 23.55 6.47
C SER A 255 10.29 24.67 5.81
N ARG A 256 9.48 24.34 4.80
CA ARG A 256 8.71 25.30 4.00
C ARG A 256 7.23 25.34 4.38
N ASN A 257 6.66 24.19 4.69
CA ASN A 257 5.26 24.01 5.02
C ASN A 257 5.09 22.93 6.10
N PHE A 258 5.33 23.33 7.34
CA PHE A 258 5.27 22.45 8.50
C PHE A 258 3.91 21.73 8.64
N LEU A 259 2.79 22.43 8.43
CA LEU A 259 1.45 21.84 8.57
C LEU A 259 1.20 20.75 7.52
N GLN A 260 1.61 20.98 6.27
CA GLN A 260 1.51 19.96 5.23
C GLN A 260 2.40 18.75 5.52
N SER A 261 3.60 18.96 6.04
CA SER A 261 4.49 17.86 6.43
C SER A 261 3.94 17.05 7.62
N LEU A 262 3.32 17.70 8.61
CA LEU A 262 2.63 16.99 9.69
C LEU A 262 1.49 16.13 9.16
N TRP A 263 0.70 16.66 8.23
CA TRP A 263 -0.36 15.92 7.57
C TRP A 263 0.18 14.70 6.81
N LEU A 264 1.25 14.87 6.02
CA LEU A 264 1.90 13.77 5.31
C LEU A 264 2.52 12.74 6.24
N MET A 265 3.06 13.16 7.40
CA MET A 265 3.59 12.24 8.41
C MET A 265 2.46 11.37 8.99
N ALA A 266 1.31 11.96 9.30
CA ALA A 266 0.16 11.21 9.81
C ALA A 266 -0.38 10.21 8.75
N LEU A 267 -0.53 10.67 7.50
CA LEU A 267 -0.94 9.82 6.39
C LEU A 267 0.08 8.70 6.11
N GLY A 268 1.37 9.05 6.15
CA GLY A 268 2.49 8.14 5.95
C GLY A 268 2.56 7.07 7.04
N LEU A 269 2.30 7.41 8.31
CA LEU A 269 2.24 6.43 9.40
C LEU A 269 1.19 5.36 9.14
N VAL A 270 -0.01 5.78 8.75
CA VAL A 270 -1.12 4.87 8.46
C VAL A 270 -0.85 4.06 7.19
N SER A 271 -0.26 4.67 6.17
CA SER A 271 0.15 4.00 4.93
C SER A 271 1.22 2.94 5.19
N GLU A 272 2.23 3.24 6.00
CA GLU A 272 3.27 2.28 6.38
C GLU A 272 2.68 1.13 7.18
N LEU A 273 1.79 1.41 8.13
CA LEU A 273 1.08 0.37 8.85
C LEU A 273 0.27 -0.55 7.91
N ALA A 274 -0.37 0.02 6.89
CA ALA A 274 -1.03 -0.74 5.82
C ALA A 274 -0.04 -1.57 4.99
N ALA A 275 1.13 -1.02 4.66
CA ALA A 275 2.19 -1.69 3.93
C ALA A 275 2.80 -2.86 4.73
N GLY A 276 2.80 -2.77 6.05
CA GLY A 276 3.22 -3.82 6.98
C GLY A 276 2.17 -4.89 7.26
N SER A 277 0.96 -4.77 6.72
CA SER A 277 -0.10 -5.78 6.91
C SER A 277 0.28 -7.13 6.29
N PRO A 278 -0.23 -8.25 6.83
CA PRO A 278 0.15 -9.57 6.36
C PRO A 278 -0.02 -9.74 4.84
N GLY A 279 1.02 -10.27 4.19
CA GLY A 279 1.00 -10.56 2.76
C GLY A 279 1.42 -9.38 1.85
N ARG A 280 1.72 -8.21 2.41
CA ARG A 280 2.18 -7.04 1.66
C ARG A 280 3.67 -6.81 1.89
N PHE A 281 4.44 -6.67 0.81
CA PHE A 281 5.90 -6.45 0.77
C PHE A 281 6.81 -7.50 1.45
N PHE A 282 6.29 -8.33 2.36
CA PHE A 282 6.97 -9.47 2.94
C PHE A 282 7.43 -10.45 1.84
N ASN A 283 6.58 -10.72 0.86
CA ASN A 283 6.88 -11.66 -0.22
C ASN A 283 8.04 -11.16 -1.12
N PRO A 284 8.06 -9.87 -1.56
CA PRO A 284 9.24 -9.27 -2.19
C PRO A 284 10.53 -9.37 -1.36
N ILE A 285 10.46 -9.23 -0.03
CA ILE A 285 11.64 -9.38 0.85
C ILE A 285 12.18 -10.80 0.79
N VAL A 286 11.33 -11.81 0.95
CA VAL A 286 11.72 -13.23 0.86
C VAL A 286 12.32 -13.53 -0.52
N TYR A 287 11.67 -13.05 -1.59
CA TYR A 287 12.18 -13.23 -2.96
C TYR A 287 13.57 -12.60 -3.15
N LYS A 288 13.80 -11.42 -2.60
CA LYS A 288 15.13 -10.76 -2.67
C LYS A 288 16.20 -11.52 -1.91
N MET A 289 15.86 -12.14 -0.77
CA MET A 289 16.77 -13.02 -0.05
C MET A 289 17.13 -14.26 -0.88
N LEU A 290 16.13 -14.91 -1.48
CA LEU A 290 16.34 -16.04 -2.40
C LEU A 290 17.19 -15.62 -3.60
N TRP A 291 16.91 -14.47 -4.20
CA TRP A 291 17.67 -13.93 -5.33
C TRP A 291 19.14 -13.69 -4.97
N ARG A 292 19.42 -13.16 -3.77
CA ARG A 292 20.80 -13.03 -3.26
C ARG A 292 21.48 -14.38 -3.03
N ALA A 293 20.71 -15.41 -2.68
CA ALA A 293 21.20 -16.78 -2.56
C ALA A 293 21.36 -17.51 -3.91
N GLY A 294 21.14 -16.82 -5.04
CA GLY A 294 21.34 -17.37 -6.39
C GLY A 294 20.06 -17.87 -7.07
N TYR A 295 18.91 -17.83 -6.39
CA TYR A 295 17.64 -18.21 -7.00
C TYR A 295 17.24 -17.25 -8.13
N ARG A 296 16.71 -17.76 -9.23
CA ARG A 296 16.20 -16.97 -10.35
C ARG A 296 14.85 -17.54 -10.78
N SER A 297 13.80 -16.73 -10.60
CA SER A 297 12.47 -17.11 -11.09
C SER A 297 12.45 -17.13 -12.62
N GLN A 298 11.64 -18.03 -13.18
CA GLN A 298 11.32 -18.08 -14.61
C GLN A 298 10.01 -17.35 -14.94
N VAL A 299 9.25 -16.93 -13.92
CA VAL A 299 7.93 -16.32 -14.09
C VAL A 299 7.87 -14.92 -13.48
N LEU A 300 8.59 -14.66 -12.40
CA LEU A 300 8.59 -13.36 -11.74
C LEU A 300 9.66 -12.44 -12.33
N LEU A 301 9.40 -11.14 -12.25
CA LEU A 301 10.38 -10.11 -12.57
C LEU A 301 11.64 -10.31 -11.72
N SER A 302 12.82 -10.22 -12.33
CA SER A 302 14.06 -10.29 -11.56
C SER A 302 14.28 -9.01 -10.74
N VAL A 303 15.05 -9.12 -9.66
CA VAL A 303 15.41 -7.94 -8.83
C VAL A 303 16.20 -6.91 -9.64
N SER A 304 17.01 -7.34 -10.61
CA SER A 304 17.74 -6.43 -11.51
C SER A 304 16.83 -5.68 -12.47
N GLU A 305 15.84 -6.35 -13.06
CA GLU A 305 14.87 -5.70 -13.96
C GLU A 305 13.98 -4.74 -13.17
N ALA A 306 13.48 -5.15 -12.00
CA ALA A 306 12.69 -4.29 -11.13
C ALA A 306 13.43 -3.00 -10.75
N LYS A 307 14.75 -3.07 -10.53
CA LYS A 307 15.58 -1.87 -10.28
C LYS A 307 15.69 -0.97 -11.51
N GLN A 308 15.89 -1.54 -12.69
CA GLN A 308 15.97 -0.76 -13.92
C GLN A 308 14.65 -0.05 -14.21
N GLU A 309 13.52 -0.75 -14.03
CA GLU A 309 12.18 -0.17 -14.16
C GLU A 309 11.92 0.90 -13.08
N ALA A 310 12.38 0.69 -11.85
CA ALA A 310 12.26 1.66 -10.78
C ALA A 310 12.97 2.98 -11.10
N VAL A 311 14.19 2.92 -11.67
CA VAL A 311 14.92 4.12 -12.13
C VAL A 311 14.11 4.87 -13.18
N ALA A 312 13.56 4.16 -14.17
CA ALA A 312 12.73 4.79 -15.21
C ALA A 312 11.51 5.51 -14.61
N VAL A 313 10.86 4.93 -13.60
CA VAL A 313 9.72 5.56 -12.89
C VAL A 313 10.15 6.75 -12.05
N ILE A 314 11.33 6.72 -11.44
CA ILE A 314 11.83 7.85 -10.64
C ILE A 314 12.16 9.05 -11.54
N GLU A 315 12.78 8.80 -12.69
CA GLU A 315 13.19 9.83 -13.64
C GLU A 315 12.02 10.38 -14.48
N GLY A 316 11.08 9.52 -14.90
CA GLY A 316 9.97 9.89 -15.80
C GLY A 316 8.58 9.83 -15.17
N GLY A 317 8.50 9.71 -13.85
CA GLY A 317 7.24 9.67 -13.11
C GLY A 317 6.42 8.39 -13.36
N TRP A 318 5.17 8.42 -12.91
CA TRP A 318 4.30 7.23 -12.93
C TRP A 318 3.99 6.68 -14.31
N HIS A 319 4.08 7.51 -15.35
CA HIS A 319 3.77 7.13 -16.73
C HIS A 319 4.93 6.39 -17.42
N ALA A 320 6.14 6.42 -16.86
CA ALA A 320 7.32 5.80 -17.47
C ALA A 320 7.29 4.25 -17.45
N ASN A 321 6.41 3.64 -16.65
CA ASN A 321 6.23 2.19 -16.61
C ASN A 321 4.74 1.82 -16.77
N PRO A 322 4.39 0.83 -17.61
CA PRO A 322 3.00 0.45 -17.85
C PRO A 322 2.24 -0.02 -16.60
N THR A 323 2.93 -0.70 -15.67
CA THR A 323 2.32 -1.20 -14.42
C THR A 323 1.95 -0.05 -13.50
N THR A 324 2.86 0.91 -13.29
CA THR A 324 2.55 2.11 -12.50
C THR A 324 1.51 2.97 -13.21
N ALA A 325 1.64 3.19 -14.53
CA ALA A 325 0.68 3.99 -15.29
C ALA A 325 -0.75 3.43 -15.20
N SER A 326 -0.90 2.11 -15.29
CA SER A 326 -2.20 1.43 -15.13
C SER A 326 -2.81 1.67 -13.74
N LEU A 327 -2.02 1.54 -12.68
CA LEU A 327 -2.46 1.80 -11.31
C LEU A 327 -2.92 3.25 -11.14
N TYR A 328 -2.15 4.21 -11.64
CA TYR A 328 -2.45 5.63 -11.46
C TYR A 328 -3.58 6.12 -12.35
N SER A 329 -3.80 5.50 -13.52
CA SER A 329 -4.99 5.77 -14.32
C SER A 329 -6.27 5.52 -13.52
N TRP A 330 -6.30 4.46 -12.70
CA TRP A 330 -7.45 4.15 -11.86
C TRP A 330 -7.76 5.27 -10.86
N ALA A 331 -6.73 5.95 -10.36
CA ALA A 331 -6.86 7.07 -9.42
C ALA A 331 -7.49 8.32 -10.04
N THR A 332 -7.38 8.48 -11.37
CA THR A 332 -7.72 9.69 -12.12
C THR A 332 -8.87 9.46 -13.10
N ARG A 333 -9.45 8.26 -13.15
CA ARG A 333 -10.54 7.86 -14.07
C ARG A 333 -11.82 8.71 -13.94
N ASN A 334 -12.05 9.37 -12.81
CA ASN A 334 -13.19 10.28 -12.64
C ASN A 334 -12.94 11.66 -13.25
N SER A 335 -11.68 12.04 -13.47
CA SER A 335 -11.26 13.32 -14.02
C SER A 335 -11.42 13.39 -15.55
N GLU A 336 -11.36 12.25 -16.24
CA GLU A 336 -11.52 12.16 -17.70
C GLU A 336 -12.96 12.40 -18.18
N LYS A 337 -13.95 12.31 -17.28
CA LYS A 337 -15.35 12.65 -17.59
C LYS A 337 -15.67 14.15 -17.49
N LEU A 338 -14.69 14.97 -17.12
CA LEU A 338 -14.87 16.41 -16.83
C LEU A 338 -14.18 17.35 -17.82
N VAL A 339 -13.62 16.86 -18.92
CA VAL A 339 -13.20 17.73 -20.02
C VAL A 339 -14.38 17.83 -21.00
N PRO A 340 -15.20 18.91 -20.97
CA PRO A 340 -16.00 19.22 -22.12
C PRO A 340 -15.02 19.36 -23.29
N GLN A 341 -15.16 18.51 -24.31
CA GLN A 341 -14.62 18.85 -25.60
C GLN A 341 -15.29 20.17 -25.98
N LEU A 342 -14.58 21.28 -25.76
CA LEU A 342 -14.91 22.56 -26.36
C LEU A 342 -15.15 22.26 -27.84
N PRO A 343 -16.32 22.60 -28.40
CA PRO A 343 -16.50 22.44 -29.83
C PRO A 343 -15.36 23.20 -30.48
N LEU A 344 -14.58 22.51 -31.30
CA LEU A 344 -13.75 23.17 -32.30
C LEU A 344 -14.73 24.09 -33.03
N GLN A 345 -14.66 25.39 -32.74
CA GLN A 345 -15.25 26.39 -33.60
C GLN A 345 -14.50 26.22 -34.91
N ASP A 346 -15.17 25.58 -35.87
CA ASP A 346 -14.83 25.71 -37.28
C ASP A 346 -14.94 27.20 -37.61
N GLY A 347 -13.83 27.89 -37.38
CA GLY A 347 -13.56 29.23 -37.89
C GLY A 347 -13.53 29.13 -39.40
N ALA A 348 -14.70 29.34 -40.00
CA ALA A 348 -14.86 29.64 -41.40
C ALA A 348 -13.88 30.75 -41.80
N ALA A 349 -13.05 30.47 -42.80
CA ALA A 349 -12.30 31.47 -43.55
C ALA A 349 -11.98 30.93 -44.95
N PHE A 350 -12.80 31.37 -45.90
CA PHE A 350 -12.50 31.61 -47.32
C PHE A 350 -12.19 30.41 -48.25
N ALA A 351 -13.22 30.01 -49.02
CA ALA A 351 -13.28 30.24 -50.48
C ALA A 351 -14.72 30.03 -50.98
#